data_AF-A0A3N2CWE3-F1
#
_entry.id   AF-A0A3N2CWE3-F1
#
_cell.length_a   1.000
_cell.length_b   1.000
_cell.length_c   1.000
_cell.angle_alpha   90.00
_cell.angle_beta   90.00
_cell.angle_gamma   90.00
#
_symmetry.space_group_name_H-M   'P 1'
#
loop_
_entity.id
_entity.type
_entity.pdbx_description
1 polymer ?
#
loop_
_entity_poly.entity_id
_entity_poly.type
_entity_poly.pdbx_seq_one_letter_code
_entity_poly.pdbx_strand_id
1 'polypeptide(L)'
;MSVGWDVEWGSWVLGDLADVLGRVADLLGRQQDVARIEVVPPTEGGGLPAVTVHVDGEMPKRKLRRRLLYGEDEVEFISQSPTGWTAETAGLVLTVVVAGGE
;
A
#
# COMPACT_ATOMS: atom_id res chain seq x y z
N MET A 1 -21.78 15.56 22.65
CA MET A 1 -20.37 15.94 22.42
C MET A 1 -19.83 15.01 21.35
N SER A 2 -19.73 15.47 20.12
CA SER A 2 -19.05 14.75 19.05
C SER A 2 -17.55 14.90 19.28
N VAL A 3 -16.86 13.78 19.47
CA VAL A 3 -15.39 13.76 19.48
C VAL A 3 -14.97 14.05 18.04
N GLY A 4 -14.62 15.30 17.76
CA GLY A 4 -13.99 15.68 16.50
C GLY A 4 -12.61 15.06 16.49
N TRP A 5 -12.38 14.15 15.56
CA TRP A 5 -11.03 13.65 15.27
C TRP A 5 -10.38 14.70 14.38
N ASP A 6 -9.69 15.66 14.98
CA ASP A 6 -8.75 16.52 14.25
C ASP A 6 -7.56 15.64 13.89
N VAL A 7 -7.45 15.27 12.61
CA VAL A 7 -6.27 14.58 12.11
C VAL A 7 -5.55 15.57 11.19
N GLU A 8 -4.40 16.06 11.65
CA GLU A 8 -3.53 16.93 10.84
C GLU A 8 -2.78 16.06 9.83
N TRP A 9 -3.37 15.85 8.65
CA TRP A 9 -2.75 15.16 7.50
C TRP A 9 -1.94 16.11 6.59
N GLY A 10 -1.49 17.27 7.09
CA GLY A 10 -0.87 18.29 6.23
C GLY A 10 -1.85 18.83 5.18
N SER A 11 -1.39 19.07 3.94
CA SER A 11 -2.23 19.53 2.81
C SER A 11 -3.11 18.43 2.19
N TRP A 12 -3.03 17.21 2.72
CA TRP A 12 -3.69 16.03 2.18
C TRP A 12 -5.15 15.99 2.62
N VAL A 13 -6.06 16.00 1.66
CA VAL A 13 -7.50 16.02 1.91
C VAL A 13 -8.10 14.62 1.81
N LEU A 14 -9.34 14.46 2.27
CA LEU A 14 -10.07 13.18 2.19
C LEU A 14 -10.14 12.62 0.76
N GLY A 15 -10.14 13.49 -0.26
CA GLY A 15 -10.06 13.10 -1.66
C GLY A 15 -8.78 12.36 -2.01
N ASP A 16 -7.62 12.83 -1.53
CA ASP A 16 -6.32 12.19 -1.80
C ASP A 16 -6.26 10.79 -1.17
N LEU A 17 -6.81 10.64 0.04
CA LEU A 17 -6.93 9.33 0.69
C LEU A 17 -7.85 8.40 -0.12
N ALA A 18 -9.01 8.89 -0.57
CA ALA A 18 -9.92 8.10 -1.39
C ALA A 18 -9.26 7.65 -2.71
N ASP A 19 -8.49 8.52 -3.36
CA ASP A 19 -7.76 8.21 -4.58
C ASP A 19 -6.64 7.19 -4.35
N VAL A 20 -5.93 7.27 -3.22
CA VAL A 20 -4.95 6.24 -2.85
C VAL A 20 -5.63 4.90 -2.59
N LEU A 21 -6.73 4.87 -1.83
CA LEU A 21 -7.47 3.65 -1.57
C LEU A 21 -8.03 3.02 -2.86
N GLY A 22 -8.49 3.83 -3.81
CA GLY A 22 -8.91 3.38 -5.13
C GLY A 22 -7.78 2.67 -5.88
N ARG A 23 -6.62 3.32 -6.00
CA ARG A 23 -5.44 2.73 -6.64
C ARG A 23 -4.97 1.45 -5.95
N VAL A 24 -4.96 1.42 -4.62
CA VAL A 24 -4.64 0.22 -3.86
C VAL A 24 -5.64 -0.90 -4.15
N ALA A 25 -6.93 -0.60 -4.22
CA ALA A 25 -7.95 -1.59 -4.57
C ALA A 25 -7.73 -2.17 -5.98
N ASP A 26 -7.35 -1.34 -6.96
CA ASP A 26 -7.03 -1.78 -8.31
C ASP A 26 -5.80 -2.70 -8.36
N LEU A 27 -4.74 -2.32 -7.63
CA LEU A 27 -3.51 -3.10 -7.50
C LEU A 27 -3.73 -4.46 -6.81
N LEU A 28 -4.51 -4.48 -5.73
CA LEU A 28 -4.82 -5.71 -4.99
C LEU A 28 -5.86 -6.59 -5.71
N GLY A 29 -6.79 -5.97 -6.43
CA GLY A 29 -7.94 -6.62 -7.05
C GLY A 29 -8.79 -7.39 -6.05
N ARG A 30 -9.28 -8.58 -6.46
CA ARG A 30 -10.16 -9.43 -5.64
C ARG A 30 -9.41 -10.27 -4.59
N GLN A 31 -8.26 -9.82 -4.12
CA GLN A 31 -7.46 -10.58 -3.17
C GLN A 31 -8.09 -10.54 -1.77
N GLN A 32 -8.35 -11.72 -1.20
CA GLN A 32 -9.02 -11.85 0.09
C GLN A 32 -8.05 -12.04 1.28
N ASP A 33 -6.77 -12.30 0.99
CA ASP A 33 -5.76 -12.65 2.00
C ASP A 33 -5.01 -11.41 2.56
N VAL A 34 -5.71 -10.27 2.64
CA VAL A 34 -5.19 -9.00 3.17
C VAL A 34 -5.75 -8.79 4.57
N ALA A 35 -4.87 -8.79 5.57
CA ALA A 35 -5.25 -8.62 6.97
C ALA A 35 -5.39 -7.15 7.37
N ARG A 36 -4.52 -6.28 6.84
CA ARG A 36 -4.47 -4.86 7.19
C ARG A 36 -3.85 -4.04 6.06
N ILE A 37 -4.37 -2.84 5.87
CA ILE A 37 -3.78 -1.82 5.00
C ILE A 37 -3.51 -0.59 5.86
N GLU A 38 -2.29 -0.06 5.78
CA GLU A 38 -1.88 1.19 6.39
C GLU A 38 -1.54 2.17 5.28
N VAL A 39 -2.06 3.39 5.36
CA VAL A 39 -1.79 4.46 4.40
C VAL A 39 -1.16 5.63 5.15
N VAL A 40 -0.03 6.10 4.65
CA VAL A 40 0.70 7.23 5.20
C VAL A 40 0.85 8.28 4.10
N PRO A 41 0.45 9.54 4.34
CA PRO A 41 0.61 10.60 3.36
C PRO A 41 2.11 10.91 3.14
N PRO A 42 2.48 11.53 2.01
CA PRO A 42 3.85 11.99 1.79
C PRO A 42 4.30 12.96 2.87
N THR A 43 5.52 12.78 3.38
CA THR A 43 6.12 13.69 4.38
C THR A 43 6.83 14.89 3.74
N GLU A 44 7.15 14.82 2.45
CA GLU A 44 7.87 15.83 1.69
C GLU A 44 7.08 16.28 0.46
N GLY A 45 7.26 17.54 0.05
CA GLY A 45 6.62 18.09 -1.15
C GLY A 45 7.06 17.34 -2.40
N GLY A 46 6.11 16.74 -3.13
CA GLY A 46 6.38 15.91 -4.30
C GLY A 46 6.67 14.44 -3.98
N GLY A 47 6.66 14.04 -2.71
CA GLY A 47 6.76 12.63 -2.32
C GLY A 47 5.50 11.83 -2.68
N LEU A 48 5.65 10.51 -2.74
CA LEU A 48 4.55 9.58 -2.96
C LEU A 48 3.94 9.11 -1.63
N PRO A 49 2.62 8.84 -1.58
CA PRO A 49 2.00 8.22 -0.42
C PRO A 49 2.54 6.80 -0.24
N ALA A 50 2.80 6.43 1.01
CA ALA A 50 3.26 5.09 1.36
C ALA A 50 2.08 4.23 1.79
N VAL A 51 2.01 3.01 1.26
CA VAL A 51 0.98 2.03 1.58
C VAL A 51 1.64 0.75 2.04
N THR A 52 1.28 0.27 3.23
CA THR A 52 1.72 -1.03 3.74
C THR A 52 0.55 -2.00 3.75
N VAL A 53 0.68 -3.11 3.04
CA VAL A 53 -0.31 -4.19 2.97
C VAL A 53 0.24 -5.40 3.73
N HIS A 54 -0.48 -5.79 4.77
CA HIS A 54 -0.20 -6.98 5.54
C HIS A 54 -1.00 -8.15 4.98
N VAL A 55 -0.32 -9.24 4.65
CA VAL A 55 -0.95 -10.44 4.05
C VAL A 55 -0.71 -11.69 4.90
N ASP A 56 -1.65 -12.62 4.82
CA ASP A 56 -1.64 -13.85 5.63
C ASP A 56 -0.81 -14.95 4.96
N GLY A 57 0.49 -14.68 4.79
CA GLY A 57 1.49 -15.67 4.41
C GLY A 57 2.22 -15.40 3.10
N GLU A 58 3.14 -16.31 2.78
CA GLU A 58 4.07 -16.19 1.66
C GLU A 58 3.36 -16.25 0.30
N MET A 59 2.30 -17.06 0.18
CA MET A 59 1.60 -17.27 -1.08
C MET A 59 0.85 -16.00 -1.54
N PRO A 60 0.03 -15.33 -0.70
CA PRO A 60 -0.52 -14.01 -0.98
C PRO A 60 0.54 -12.97 -1.39
N LYS A 61 1.67 -12.90 -0.68
CA LYS A 61 2.78 -11.99 -0.99
C LYS A 61 3.35 -12.24 -2.39
N ARG A 62 3.58 -13.51 -2.75
CA ARG A 62 4.08 -13.90 -4.08
C ARG A 62 3.08 -13.61 -5.18
N LYS A 63 1.78 -13.85 -4.93
CA LYS A 63 0.71 -13.54 -5.88
C LYS A 63 0.66 -12.05 -6.21
N LEU A 64 0.70 -11.18 -5.19
CA LEU A 64 0.74 -9.73 -5.39
C LEU A 64 1.95 -9.30 -6.19
N ARG A 65 3.13 -9.82 -5.86
CA ARG A 65 4.35 -9.49 -6.60
C ARG A 65 4.25 -9.87 -8.10
N ARG A 66 3.73 -11.06 -8.40
CA ARG A 66 3.51 -11.51 -9.79
C ARG A 66 2.48 -10.64 -10.49
N ARG A 67 1.39 -10.29 -9.81
CA ARG A 67 0.36 -9.42 -10.36
C ARG A 67 0.94 -8.07 -10.77
N LEU A 68 1.79 -7.47 -9.94
CA LEU A 68 2.49 -6.23 -10.31
C LEU A 68 3.40 -6.43 -11.53
N LEU A 69 4.23 -7.47 -11.54
CA LEU A 69 5.17 -7.74 -12.65
C LEU A 69 4.50 -8.00 -14.01
N TYR A 70 3.28 -8.53 -14.00
CA TYR A 70 2.52 -8.84 -15.21
C TYR A 70 1.30 -7.92 -15.39
N GLY A 71 1.22 -6.85 -14.59
CA GLY A 71 0.16 -5.85 -14.64
C GLY A 71 0.40 -4.83 -15.75
N GLU A 72 -0.49 -3.84 -15.80
CA GLU A 72 -0.40 -2.72 -16.74
C GLU A 72 0.42 -1.56 -16.18
N ASP A 73 0.50 -1.44 -14.86
CA ASP A 73 1.26 -0.39 -14.19
C ASP A 73 2.77 -0.60 -14.32
N GLU A 74 3.50 0.52 -14.43
CA GLU A 74 4.95 0.51 -14.25
C GLU A 74 5.29 0.19 -12.78
N VAL A 75 6.34 -0.63 -12.59
CA VAL A 75 6.74 -1.13 -11.28
C VAL A 75 8.26 -1.06 -11.16
N GLU A 76 8.74 -0.32 -10.16
CA GLU A 76 10.14 -0.32 -9.75
C GLU A 76 10.28 -0.96 -8.37
N PHE A 77 10.98 -2.09 -8.27
CA PHE A 77 11.22 -2.73 -6.98
C PHE A 77 12.37 -2.04 -6.24
N ILE A 78 12.04 -1.40 -5.12
CA ILE A 78 12.99 -0.66 -4.27
C ILE A 78 13.74 -1.62 -3.34
N SER A 79 13.02 -2.54 -2.69
CA SER A 79 13.63 -3.48 -1.75
C SER A 79 12.89 -4.81 -1.67
N GLN A 80 13.62 -5.85 -1.25
CA GLN A 80 13.05 -7.17 -1.00
C GLN A 80 13.73 -7.80 0.21
N SER A 81 12.93 -8.45 1.04
CA SER A 81 13.36 -9.23 2.19
C SER A 81 12.61 -10.58 2.23
N PRO A 82 13.00 -11.50 3.13
CA PRO A 82 12.24 -12.74 3.34
C PRO A 82 10.80 -12.48 3.79
N THR A 83 10.53 -11.41 4.53
CA THR A 83 9.20 -11.12 5.11
C THR A 83 8.37 -10.17 4.24
N GLY A 84 8.97 -9.46 3.30
CA GLY A 84 8.24 -8.48 2.49
C GLY A 84 9.00 -7.95 1.28
N TRP A 85 8.36 -7.03 0.57
CA TRP A 85 8.98 -6.27 -0.52
C TRP A 85 8.35 -4.89 -0.62
N THR A 86 9.10 -3.95 -1.18
CA THR A 86 8.65 -2.59 -1.45
C THR A 86 8.87 -2.28 -2.92
N ALA A 87 7.87 -1.67 -3.55
CA ALA A 87 7.94 -1.21 -4.92
C ALA A 87 7.25 0.14 -5.08
N GLU A 88 7.75 0.97 -5.99
CA GLU A 88 7.04 2.11 -6.51
C GLU A 88 6.14 1.66 -7.66
N THR A 89 4.85 1.98 -7.59
CA THR A 89 3.87 1.64 -8.63
C THR A 89 2.60 2.47 -8.48
N ALA A 90 1.90 2.78 -9.58
CA ALA A 90 0.67 3.58 -9.60
C ALA A 90 0.75 4.93 -8.85
N GLY A 91 1.94 5.54 -8.78
CA GLY A 91 2.18 6.76 -8.01
C GLY A 91 2.05 6.56 -6.49
N LEU A 92 2.47 5.39 -5.99
CA LEU A 92 2.48 5.00 -4.58
C LEU A 92 3.81 4.29 -4.27
N VAL A 93 4.24 4.34 -3.02
CA VAL A 93 5.24 3.39 -2.48
C VAL A 93 4.48 2.26 -1.79
N LEU A 94 4.36 1.12 -2.46
CA LEU A 94 3.66 -0.06 -1.96
C LEU A 94 4.65 -1.01 -1.26
N THR A 95 4.43 -1.25 0.02
CA THR A 95 5.12 -2.27 0.81
C THR A 95 4.16 -3.41 1.11
N VAL A 96 4.57 -4.65 0.83
CA VAL A 96 3.80 -5.86 1.19
C VAL A 96 4.61 -6.67 2.18
N VAL A 97 4.04 -6.94 3.34
CA VAL A 97 4.65 -7.72 4.41
C VAL A 97 3.76 -8.89 4.82
N VAL A 98 4.36 -10.01 5.19
CA VAL A 98 3.64 -11.11 5.82
C VAL A 98 3.32 -10.72 7.26
N ALA A 99 2.03 -10.76 7.62
CA ALA A 99 1.59 -10.57 8.99
C ALA A 99 2.08 -11.74 9.85
N GLY A 100 3.17 -11.53 10.60
CA GLY A 100 3.65 -12.46 11.63
C GLY A 100 4.05 -13.87 11.14
N GLY A 101 5.35 -14.09 10.99
CA GLY A 101 5.93 -15.34 11.49
C GLY A 101 6.47 -15.03 12.87
N GLU A 102 5.74 -15.40 13.93
CA GLU A 102 6.37 -15.63 15.24
C GLU A 102 7.33 -16.82 15.16
#